data_AF-A0A9X0YTP5-F1
#
_entry.id   AF-A0A9X0YTP5-F1
#
_cell.length_a   1.000
_cell.length_b   1.000
_cell.length_c   1.000
_cell.angle_alpha   90.00
_cell.angle_beta   90.00
_cell.angle_gamma   90.00
#
_symmetry.space_group_name_H-M   'P 1'
#
loop_
_entity.id
_entity.type
_entity.pdbx_description
1 polymer ?
#
loop_
_entity_poly.entity_id
_entity_poly.type
_entity_poly.pdbx_seq_one_letter_code
_entity_poly.pdbx_strand_id
1 'polypeptide(L)'
;MKFMNNSYVKIYRFDDAGFYCKPNTSKAFHHVFEFINVEVTDLFSVNQSIPKARLHKPEFNDYNWSGCFCFLDNFNKDLVSVTGALSMRSKEQLNLALLPGDTKVWVRNCSHFGKEMPFFKEFTYSYTHEEKEYHYWDESRYDCYRWVRLSADLALERTRLWKESNIGESLPEWLTEFYLMESQLKLFLPPPLSTRTRLYIRNLLRKR
;
A
#
# COMPACT_ATOMS: atom_id res chain seq x y z
N MET A 1 19.42 -26.49 8.99
CA MET A 1 19.59 -25.28 9.81
C MET A 1 19.32 -24.08 8.92
N LYS A 2 18.09 -23.53 8.92
CA LYS A 2 17.73 -22.36 8.09
C LYS A 2 18.15 -21.10 8.84
N PHE A 3 19.09 -20.34 8.29
CA PHE A 3 19.31 -18.96 8.71
C PHE A 3 18.04 -18.17 8.36
N MET A 4 17.20 -17.87 9.35
CA MET A 4 16.17 -16.84 9.23
C MET A 4 16.91 -15.51 9.14
N ASN A 5 17.14 -15.05 7.91
CA ASN A 5 17.54 -13.67 7.68
C ASN A 5 16.31 -12.83 8.05
N ASN A 6 16.20 -12.33 9.28
CA ASN A 6 15.12 -11.45 9.70
C ASN A 6 15.27 -10.10 8.98
N SER A 7 14.92 -10.05 7.70
CA SER A 7 14.78 -8.81 6.94
C SER A 7 13.65 -7.99 7.56
N TYR A 8 13.92 -6.71 7.80
CA TYR A 8 12.92 -5.74 8.19
C TYR A 8 12.82 -4.65 7.14
N VAL A 9 11.60 -4.18 6.93
CA VAL A 9 11.28 -3.08 6.03
C VAL A 9 11.05 -1.82 6.84
N LYS A 10 11.78 -0.76 6.52
CA LYS A 10 11.49 0.57 7.06
C LYS A 10 10.25 1.12 6.39
N ILE A 11 9.33 1.60 7.21
CA ILE A 11 8.09 2.23 6.76
C ILE A 11 7.93 3.60 7.38
N TYR A 12 7.26 4.49 6.66
CA TYR A 12 7.10 5.88 7.03
C TYR A 12 5.64 6.27 6.98
N ARG A 13 5.26 7.20 7.86
CA ARG A 13 3.95 7.84 7.84
C ARG A 13 4.08 9.31 8.20
N PHE A 14 3.33 10.16 7.51
CA PHE A 14 3.17 11.57 7.87
C PHE A 14 1.89 11.69 8.67
N ASP A 15 2.00 11.95 9.98
CA ASP A 15 0.85 12.18 10.88
C ASP A 15 1.35 12.66 12.25
N ASP A 16 0.68 13.63 12.88
CA ASP A 16 1.05 14.02 14.24
C ASP A 16 0.67 12.98 15.31
N ALA A 17 -0.28 12.09 15.01
CA ALA A 17 -0.73 11.01 15.90
C ALA A 17 0.03 9.67 15.67
N GLY A 18 1.18 9.70 15.01
CA GLY A 18 1.97 8.50 14.77
C GLY A 18 1.30 7.53 13.81
N PHE A 19 1.17 6.26 14.20
CA PHE A 19 0.52 5.21 13.41
C PHE A 19 -0.96 4.99 13.77
N TYR A 20 -1.66 6.00 14.31
CA TYR A 20 -3.08 5.92 14.65
C TYR A 20 -4.00 5.51 13.48
N CYS A 21 -4.77 4.44 13.63
CA CYS A 21 -5.64 3.91 12.59
C CYS A 21 -7.05 4.50 12.63
N LYS A 22 -7.69 4.54 11.46
CA LYS A 22 -9.09 4.96 11.29
C LYS A 22 -9.77 4.05 10.27
N PRO A 23 -11.11 3.90 10.31
CA PRO A 23 -11.85 3.16 9.29
C PRO A 23 -11.49 3.62 7.87
N ASN A 24 -11.29 2.67 6.96
CA ASN A 24 -10.95 2.96 5.56
C ASN A 24 -11.97 3.89 4.90
N THR A 25 -13.25 3.72 5.18
CA THR A 25 -14.30 4.62 4.68
C THR A 25 -14.94 5.33 5.87
N SER A 26 -14.89 6.66 5.92
CA SER A 26 -15.52 7.49 6.97
C SER A 26 -15.75 8.93 6.45
N LYS A 27 -16.40 9.79 7.25
CA LYS A 27 -16.56 11.22 6.93
C LYS A 27 -15.24 11.96 6.71
N ALA A 28 -14.15 11.46 7.30
CA ALA A 28 -12.82 12.03 7.14
C ALA A 28 -12.03 11.38 5.99
N PHE A 29 -12.44 10.18 5.56
CA PHE A 29 -11.73 9.36 4.58
C PHE A 29 -12.73 8.69 3.63
N HIS A 30 -13.09 9.35 2.54
CA HIS A 30 -13.99 8.78 1.54
C HIS A 30 -13.21 7.94 0.53
N HIS A 31 -12.58 6.86 0.98
CA HIS A 31 -11.85 5.96 0.08
C HIS A 31 -12.82 5.08 -0.70
N VAL A 32 -12.52 4.93 -2.00
CA VAL A 32 -13.45 4.36 -2.98
C VAL A 32 -12.95 3.03 -3.55
N PHE A 33 -11.66 2.72 -3.37
CA PHE A 33 -11.03 1.58 -4.03
C PHE A 33 -11.13 0.30 -3.20
N GLU A 34 -11.53 -0.77 -3.88
CA GLU A 34 -11.79 -2.07 -3.28
C GLU A 34 -10.50 -2.83 -2.99
N PHE A 35 -10.60 -3.78 -2.06
CA PHE A 35 -9.56 -4.71 -1.69
C PHE A 35 -9.77 -6.03 -2.43
N ILE A 36 -8.75 -6.47 -3.16
CA ILE A 36 -8.70 -7.76 -3.84
C ILE A 36 -8.14 -8.78 -2.85
N ASN A 37 -8.98 -9.66 -2.33
CA ASN A 37 -8.64 -10.63 -1.29
C ASN A 37 -7.82 -11.82 -1.83
N VAL A 38 -6.68 -11.51 -2.44
CA VAL A 38 -5.67 -12.43 -2.97
C VAL A 38 -4.29 -11.90 -2.60
N GLU A 39 -3.37 -12.84 -2.39
CA GLU A 39 -1.96 -12.54 -2.18
C GLU A 39 -1.22 -12.68 -3.51
N VAL A 40 -0.45 -11.65 -3.87
CA VAL A 40 0.48 -11.71 -5.00
C VAL A 40 1.82 -12.24 -4.47
N THR A 41 2.24 -13.37 -5.00
CA THR A 41 3.53 -14.00 -4.67
C THR A 41 4.55 -13.91 -5.80
N ASP A 42 4.07 -13.67 -7.03
CA ASP A 42 4.89 -13.48 -8.22
C ASP A 42 4.66 -12.09 -8.81
N LEU A 43 5.73 -11.29 -8.89
CA LEU A 43 5.68 -9.91 -9.37
C LEU A 43 5.57 -9.79 -10.89
N PHE A 44 5.74 -10.89 -11.64
CA PHE A 44 5.67 -10.94 -13.10
C PHE A 44 4.30 -11.40 -13.62
N SER A 45 3.49 -12.02 -12.77
CA SER A 45 2.13 -12.43 -13.09
C SER A 45 1.19 -11.21 -13.08
N VAL A 46 0.96 -10.64 -14.26
CA VAL A 46 0.18 -9.41 -14.46
C VAL A 46 -1.03 -9.61 -15.37
N ASN A 47 -1.98 -8.67 -15.33
CA ASN A 47 -3.25 -8.69 -16.06
C ASN A 47 -4.05 -9.98 -15.83
N GLN A 48 -3.96 -10.55 -14.64
CA GLN A 48 -4.65 -11.78 -14.30
C GLN A 48 -6.17 -11.54 -14.19
N SER A 49 -6.90 -12.61 -14.48
CA SER A 49 -8.35 -12.72 -14.34
C SER A 49 -8.69 -13.29 -12.96
N ILE A 50 -9.68 -12.73 -12.27
CA ILE A 50 -10.08 -13.16 -10.92
C ILE A 50 -11.59 -13.07 -10.71
N PRO A 51 -12.22 -13.97 -9.94
CA PRO A 51 -13.63 -13.84 -9.61
C PRO A 51 -13.93 -12.53 -8.85
N LYS A 52 -14.95 -11.79 -9.29
CA LYS A 52 -15.45 -10.56 -8.67
C LYS A 52 -15.82 -10.74 -7.20
N ALA A 53 -16.20 -11.95 -6.80
CA ALA A 53 -16.45 -12.32 -5.40
C ALA A 53 -15.20 -12.19 -4.47
N ARG A 54 -14.00 -12.04 -5.03
CA ARG A 54 -12.77 -11.76 -4.27
C ARG A 54 -12.58 -10.28 -3.94
N LEU A 55 -13.44 -9.41 -4.46
CA LEU A 55 -13.44 -7.99 -4.15
C LEU A 55 -14.17 -7.73 -2.85
N HIS A 56 -13.60 -6.84 -2.05
CA HIS A 56 -14.23 -6.36 -0.84
C HIS A 56 -14.17 -4.84 -0.80
N LYS A 57 -15.33 -4.22 -0.61
CA LYS A 57 -15.46 -2.79 -0.36
C LYS A 57 -15.89 -2.61 1.10
N PRO A 58 -15.03 -2.07 1.97
CA PRO A 58 -15.41 -1.81 3.35
C PRO A 58 -16.63 -0.90 3.44
N GLU A 59 -17.50 -1.17 4.39
CA GLU A 59 -18.64 -0.32 4.67
C GLU A 59 -18.21 1.00 5.33
N PHE A 60 -19.10 1.99 5.30
CA PHE A 60 -18.85 3.25 5.98
C PHE A 60 -18.71 3.02 7.50
N ASN A 61 -17.60 3.50 8.08
CA ASN A 61 -17.17 3.25 9.45
C ASN A 61 -16.96 1.76 9.80
N ASP A 62 -16.57 0.92 8.84
CA ASP A 62 -16.15 -0.45 9.16
C ASP A 62 -14.79 -0.46 9.89
N TYR A 63 -14.85 -0.67 11.21
CA TYR A 63 -13.67 -0.68 12.06
C TYR A 63 -12.79 -1.93 11.87
N ASN A 64 -13.31 -3.02 11.30
CA ASN A 64 -12.48 -4.18 10.97
C ASN A 64 -11.49 -3.86 9.84
N TRP A 65 -11.81 -2.83 9.04
CA TRP A 65 -10.95 -2.25 8.03
C TRP A 65 -10.35 -0.92 8.48
N SER A 66 -10.03 -0.82 9.77
CA SER A 66 -9.21 0.28 10.29
C SER A 66 -7.74 0.09 9.93
N GLY A 67 -7.12 1.19 9.55
CA GLY A 67 -5.73 1.18 9.10
C GLY A 67 -5.21 2.58 8.84
N CYS A 68 -4.04 2.66 8.22
CA CYS A 68 -3.43 3.93 7.85
C CYS A 68 -2.55 3.82 6.61
N PHE A 69 -2.41 4.92 5.89
CA PHE A 69 -1.50 5.02 4.75
C PHE A 69 -0.07 5.20 5.22
N CYS A 70 0.80 4.38 4.68
CA CYS A 70 2.22 4.34 4.96
C CYS A 70 3.01 4.28 3.63
N PHE A 71 4.32 4.51 3.74
CA PHE A 71 5.24 4.59 2.61
C PHE A 71 6.49 3.74 2.86
N LEU A 72 6.98 3.05 1.82
CA LEU A 72 8.23 2.28 1.85
C LEU A 72 9.47 3.19 1.88
N ASP A 73 10.63 2.71 2.38
CA ASP A 73 11.89 3.48 2.65
C ASP A 73 12.47 4.32 1.50
N ASN A 74 11.97 4.13 0.28
CA ASN A 74 12.42 4.84 -0.92
C ASN A 74 11.36 5.77 -1.53
N PHE A 75 10.32 6.14 -0.77
CA PHE A 75 9.31 7.08 -1.23
C PHE A 75 9.91 8.43 -1.69
N ASN A 76 9.24 9.09 -2.64
CA ASN A 76 9.66 10.41 -3.10
C ASN A 76 9.53 11.44 -1.96
N LYS A 77 10.65 12.03 -1.53
CA LYS A 77 10.66 13.00 -0.42
C LYS A 77 9.86 14.27 -0.70
N ASP A 78 9.61 14.57 -1.97
CA ASP A 78 8.81 15.71 -2.40
C ASP A 78 7.30 15.47 -2.29
N LEU A 79 6.87 14.27 -1.85
CA LEU A 79 5.46 13.92 -1.57
C LEU A 79 4.76 14.98 -0.70
N VAL A 80 5.47 15.52 0.29
CA VAL A 80 4.95 16.49 1.26
C VAL A 80 5.40 17.94 0.97
N SER A 81 5.97 18.18 -0.22
CA SER A 81 6.28 19.54 -0.68
C SER A 81 5.00 20.31 -1.03
N VAL A 82 5.10 21.62 -1.28
CA VAL A 82 3.94 22.47 -1.62
C VAL A 82 3.18 21.97 -2.85
N THR A 83 3.89 21.40 -3.82
CA THR A 83 3.32 20.83 -5.06
C THR A 83 3.14 19.31 -5.00
N GLY A 84 3.50 18.68 -3.88
CA GLY A 84 3.40 17.24 -3.67
C GLY A 84 1.97 16.76 -3.43
N ALA A 85 1.72 15.49 -3.73
CA ALA A 85 0.40 14.86 -3.55
C ALA A 85 -0.09 14.84 -2.09
N LEU A 86 0.84 14.95 -1.12
CA LEU A 86 0.58 15.06 0.30
C LEU A 86 0.94 16.45 0.86
N SER A 87 0.83 17.52 0.06
CA SER A 87 1.13 18.89 0.49
C SER A 87 0.34 19.33 1.73
N MET A 88 -0.90 18.84 1.89
CA MET A 88 -1.71 19.06 3.09
C MET A 88 -1.10 18.48 4.37
N ARG A 89 -0.21 17.48 4.25
CA ARG A 89 0.56 16.89 5.37
C ARG A 89 1.97 17.46 5.49
N SER A 90 2.29 18.56 4.80
CA SER A 90 3.62 19.19 4.80
C SER A 90 4.16 19.53 6.20
N LYS A 91 3.27 19.87 7.13
CA LYS A 91 3.60 20.23 8.53
C LYS A 91 3.47 19.09 9.53
N GLU A 92 2.97 17.93 9.11
CA GLU A 92 2.79 16.77 9.99
C GLU A 92 4.13 16.09 10.31
N GLN A 93 4.21 15.43 11.46
CA GLN A 93 5.38 14.65 11.85
C GLN A 93 5.63 13.47 10.91
N LEU A 94 6.90 13.27 10.55
CA LEU A 94 7.35 12.03 9.94
C LEU A 94 7.56 11.00 11.05
N ASN A 95 6.89 9.86 10.93
CA ASN A 95 7.01 8.70 11.80
C ASN A 95 7.72 7.58 11.05
N LEU A 96 8.45 6.75 11.79
CA LEU A 96 9.18 5.60 11.27
C LEU A 96 8.88 4.37 12.14
N ALA A 97 8.61 3.25 11.50
CA ALA A 97 8.59 1.93 12.13
C ALA A 97 9.38 0.92 11.29
N LEU A 98 9.72 -0.20 11.91
CA LEU A 98 10.26 -1.37 11.23
C LEU A 98 9.20 -2.46 11.21
N LEU A 99 9.00 -3.08 10.05
CA LEU A 99 8.05 -4.17 9.85
C LEU A 99 8.81 -5.45 9.45
N PRO A 100 8.47 -6.63 9.99
CA PRO A 100 9.01 -7.89 9.48
C PRO A 100 8.74 -8.04 7.98
N GLY A 101 9.74 -8.46 7.21
CA GLY A 101 9.67 -8.52 5.75
C GLY A 101 8.59 -9.42 5.19
N ASP A 102 8.22 -10.47 5.91
CA ASP A 102 7.14 -11.41 5.57
C ASP A 102 5.73 -10.88 5.84
N THR A 103 5.60 -9.74 6.53
CA THR A 103 4.30 -9.14 6.87
C THR A 103 3.50 -8.80 5.61
N LYS A 104 2.26 -9.30 5.53
CA LYS A 104 1.37 -9.09 4.38
C LYS A 104 0.69 -7.72 4.44
N VAL A 105 1.13 -6.77 3.63
CA VAL A 105 0.58 -5.40 3.57
C VAL A 105 -0.29 -5.21 2.33
N TRP A 106 -1.19 -4.23 2.38
CA TRP A 106 -2.04 -3.88 1.24
C TRP A 106 -1.38 -2.81 0.39
N VAL A 107 -0.95 -3.13 -0.82
CA VAL A 107 -0.35 -2.16 -1.75
C VAL A 107 -1.31 -1.92 -2.92
N ARG A 108 -1.07 -0.87 -3.71
CA ARG A 108 -1.81 -0.68 -4.97
C ARG A 108 -1.61 -1.87 -5.91
N ASN A 109 -2.65 -2.23 -6.65
CA ASN A 109 -2.69 -3.27 -7.68
C ASN A 109 -1.85 -2.94 -8.93
N CYS A 110 -0.85 -2.07 -8.82
CA CYS A 110 0.12 -1.82 -9.88
C CYS A 110 1.27 -2.81 -9.79
N SER A 111 1.71 -3.35 -10.93
CA SER A 111 2.96 -4.09 -11.01
C SER A 111 4.17 -3.15 -11.14
N HIS A 112 5.36 -3.73 -11.23
CA HIS A 112 6.59 -3.00 -11.51
C HIS A 112 6.71 -2.55 -12.98
N PHE A 113 5.82 -2.98 -13.88
CA PHE A 113 5.76 -2.49 -15.27
C PHE A 113 4.96 -1.17 -15.40
N GLY A 114 4.22 -0.76 -14.35
CA GLY A 114 3.43 0.48 -14.34
C GLY A 114 1.94 0.25 -14.11
N LYS A 115 1.17 1.35 -14.19
CA LYS A 115 -0.28 1.36 -13.93
C LYS A 115 -1.10 0.62 -14.98
N GLU A 116 -0.62 0.56 -16.22
CA GLU A 116 -1.33 -0.08 -17.34
C GLU A 116 -1.24 -1.61 -17.33
N MET A 117 -0.34 -2.16 -16.50
CA MET A 117 -0.14 -3.60 -16.31
C MET A 117 -0.32 -3.97 -14.83
N PRO A 118 -1.55 -3.84 -14.27
CA PRO A 118 -1.81 -4.22 -12.90
C PRO A 118 -1.63 -5.73 -12.68
N PHE A 119 -1.62 -6.19 -11.42
CA PHE A 119 -1.58 -7.64 -11.15
C PHE A 119 -2.88 -8.32 -11.60
N PHE A 120 -4.02 -7.71 -11.27
CA PHE A 120 -5.35 -8.17 -11.68
C PHE A 120 -6.05 -7.08 -12.49
N LYS A 121 -6.65 -7.45 -13.62
CA LYS A 121 -7.32 -6.51 -14.53
C LYS A 121 -8.76 -6.91 -14.86
N GLU A 122 -9.02 -8.21 -14.91
CA GLU A 122 -10.31 -8.75 -15.33
C GLU A 122 -11.03 -9.37 -14.12
N PHE A 123 -12.26 -8.93 -13.87
CA PHE A 123 -13.07 -9.37 -12.73
C PHE A 123 -14.29 -10.16 -13.22
N THR A 124 -14.23 -11.49 -13.10
CA THR A 124 -15.20 -12.40 -13.69
C THR A 124 -16.38 -12.66 -12.75
N TYR A 125 -17.58 -12.80 -13.31
CA TYR A 125 -18.78 -13.16 -12.57
C TYR A 125 -19.75 -13.91 -13.46
N SER A 126 -20.70 -14.60 -12.84
CA SER A 126 -21.74 -15.34 -13.55
C SER A 126 -23.07 -15.09 -12.88
N TYR A 127 -24.13 -15.02 -13.67
CA TYR A 127 -25.49 -14.94 -13.16
C TYR A 127 -26.41 -15.82 -14.00
N THR A 128 -27.47 -16.29 -13.35
CA THR A 128 -28.49 -17.11 -13.99
C THR A 128 -29.68 -16.23 -14.36
N HIS A 129 -30.10 -16.29 -15.61
CA HIS A 129 -31.31 -15.65 -16.11
C HIS A 129 -32.04 -16.61 -17.04
N GLU A 130 -33.35 -16.83 -16.81
CA GLU A 130 -34.15 -17.79 -17.57
C GLU A 130 -33.52 -19.19 -17.66
N GLU A 131 -33.02 -19.71 -16.53
CA GLU A 131 -32.35 -21.03 -16.42
C GLU A 131 -31.05 -21.18 -17.25
N LYS A 132 -30.56 -20.10 -17.85
CA LYS A 132 -29.29 -20.06 -18.56
C LYS A 132 -28.23 -19.35 -17.72
N GLU A 133 -27.04 -19.94 -17.67
CA GLU A 133 -25.87 -19.33 -17.05
C GLU A 133 -25.17 -18.43 -18.06
N TYR A 134 -24.84 -17.22 -17.64
CA TYR A 134 -24.07 -16.27 -18.43
C TYR A 134 -22.78 -15.91 -17.69
N HIS A 135 -21.67 -15.87 -18.42
CA HIS A 135 -20.35 -15.50 -17.90
C HIS A 135 -19.94 -14.12 -18.43
N TYR A 136 -19.57 -13.23 -17.53
CA TYR A 136 -19.14 -11.86 -17.84
C TYR A 136 -17.85 -11.52 -17.11
N TRP A 137 -17.21 -10.44 -17.57
CA TRP A 137 -16.07 -9.83 -16.92
C TRP A 137 -16.22 -8.31 -16.94
N ASP A 138 -15.75 -7.66 -15.88
CA ASP A 138 -15.62 -6.22 -15.82
C ASP A 138 -14.13 -5.84 -15.76
N GLU A 139 -13.79 -4.71 -16.35
CA GLU A 139 -12.49 -4.05 -16.21
C GLU A 139 -12.67 -2.53 -16.11
N SER A 140 -11.74 -1.85 -15.44
CA SER A 140 -11.71 -0.40 -15.32
C SER A 140 -10.29 0.12 -15.40
N ARG A 141 -10.13 1.31 -16.01
CA ARG A 141 -8.84 2.03 -16.05
C ARG A 141 -8.30 2.38 -14.66
N TYR A 142 -9.15 2.31 -13.63
CA TYR A 142 -8.79 2.59 -12.25
C TYR A 142 -8.44 1.34 -11.43
N ASP A 143 -8.41 0.15 -12.04
CA ASP A 143 -8.16 -1.10 -11.31
C ASP A 143 -6.77 -1.19 -10.70
N CYS A 144 -5.81 -0.46 -11.25
CA CYS A 144 -4.47 -0.31 -10.67
C CYS A 144 -4.49 0.37 -9.28
N TYR A 145 -5.53 1.15 -8.94
CA TYR A 145 -5.66 1.79 -7.64
C TYR A 145 -6.35 0.93 -6.57
N ARG A 146 -6.89 -0.24 -6.94
CA ARG A 146 -7.39 -1.24 -5.97
C ARG A 146 -6.25 -1.74 -5.08
N TRP A 147 -6.58 -2.36 -3.96
CA TRP A 147 -5.59 -2.88 -3.01
C TRP A 147 -5.38 -4.38 -3.20
N VAL A 148 -4.13 -4.83 -3.21
CA VAL A 148 -3.72 -6.24 -3.23
C VAL A 148 -2.78 -6.53 -2.07
N ARG A 149 -2.67 -7.79 -1.64
CA ARG A 149 -1.73 -8.17 -0.58
C ARG A 149 -0.41 -8.64 -1.14
N LEU A 150 0.69 -8.07 -0.66
CA LEU A 150 2.06 -8.55 -0.87
C LEU A 150 2.76 -8.66 0.49
N SER A 151 3.79 -9.50 0.61
CA SER A 151 4.72 -9.32 1.74
C SER A 151 5.45 -7.98 1.61
N ALA A 152 5.88 -7.40 2.72
CA ALA A 152 6.63 -6.15 2.74
C ALA A 152 7.93 -6.26 1.91
N ASP A 153 8.60 -7.41 1.95
CA ASP A 153 9.78 -7.70 1.12
C ASP A 153 9.45 -7.73 -0.37
N LEU A 154 8.34 -8.37 -0.78
CA LEU A 154 7.90 -8.34 -2.18
C LEU A 154 7.48 -6.93 -2.62
N ALA A 155 6.91 -6.13 -1.72
CA ALA A 155 6.58 -4.75 -2.01
C ALA A 155 7.85 -3.90 -2.23
N LEU A 156 8.92 -4.12 -1.46
CA LEU A 156 10.23 -3.50 -1.70
C LEU A 156 10.83 -3.98 -3.03
N GLU A 157 10.81 -5.30 -3.29
CA GLU A 157 11.35 -5.87 -4.51
C GLU A 157 10.64 -5.31 -5.75
N ARG A 158 9.32 -5.13 -5.69
CA ARG A 158 8.53 -4.45 -6.72
C ARG A 158 9.03 -3.04 -7.00
N THR A 159 9.40 -2.27 -5.96
CA THR A 159 9.98 -0.92 -6.14
C THR A 159 11.39 -0.98 -6.74
N ARG A 160 12.18 -2.02 -6.40
CA ARG A 160 13.53 -2.24 -6.93
C ARG A 160 13.47 -2.52 -8.43
N LEU A 161 12.64 -3.48 -8.84
CA LEU A 161 12.42 -3.85 -10.25
C LEU A 161 11.98 -2.64 -11.09
N TRP A 162 11.03 -1.84 -10.58
CA TRP A 162 10.59 -0.64 -11.29
C TRP A 162 11.74 0.35 -11.53
N LYS A 163 12.61 0.57 -10.54
CA LYS A 163 13.77 1.47 -10.68
C LYS A 163 14.77 0.99 -11.73
N GLU A 164 14.94 -0.32 -11.89
CA GLU A 164 15.85 -0.88 -12.90
C GLU A 164 15.38 -0.55 -14.32
N SER A 165 14.07 -0.48 -14.54
CA SER A 165 13.49 -0.11 -15.84
C SER A 165 13.29 1.40 -16.03
N ASN A 166 13.37 2.20 -14.96
CA ASN A 166 13.09 3.64 -14.96
C ASN A 166 14.26 4.42 -14.33
N ILE A 167 15.46 4.25 -14.89
CA ILE A 167 16.69 4.82 -14.36
C ILE A 167 16.63 6.35 -14.38
N GLY A 168 16.92 6.95 -13.22
CA GLY A 168 16.90 8.42 -13.05
C GLY A 168 15.52 8.97 -12.67
N GLU A 169 14.47 8.16 -12.70
CA GLU A 169 13.15 8.59 -12.26
C GLU A 169 12.96 8.44 -10.74
N SER A 170 12.16 9.36 -10.18
CA SER A 170 11.73 9.27 -8.79
C SER A 170 10.62 8.23 -8.64
N LEU A 171 10.67 7.44 -7.56
CA LEU A 171 9.64 6.45 -7.30
C LEU A 171 8.27 7.12 -7.16
N PRO A 172 7.27 6.65 -7.92
CA PRO A 172 5.96 7.25 -7.85
C PRO A 172 5.20 6.80 -6.58
N GLU A 173 4.27 7.65 -6.14
CA GLU A 173 3.47 7.42 -4.94
C GLU A 173 2.75 6.08 -4.96
N TRP A 174 2.03 5.77 -6.04
CA TRP A 174 1.24 4.54 -6.18
C TRP A 174 2.06 3.26 -6.01
N LEU A 175 3.38 3.32 -6.17
CA LEU A 175 4.27 2.18 -6.02
C LEU A 175 4.81 2.02 -4.60
N THR A 176 4.88 3.11 -3.84
CA THR A 176 5.46 3.16 -2.49
C THR A 176 4.42 3.29 -1.38
N GLU A 177 3.23 3.79 -1.71
CA GLU A 177 2.07 3.86 -0.83
C GLU A 177 1.51 2.46 -0.57
N PHE A 178 1.20 2.19 0.70
CA PHE A 178 0.49 1.01 1.12
C PHE A 178 -0.43 1.31 2.31
N TYR A 179 -1.47 0.51 2.44
CA TYR A 179 -2.40 0.54 3.56
C TYR A 179 -2.01 -0.53 4.59
N LEU A 180 -1.76 -0.07 5.82
CA LEU A 180 -1.42 -0.92 6.95
C LEU A 180 -2.63 -1.04 7.87
N MET A 181 -3.14 -2.26 8.04
CA MET A 181 -4.27 -2.53 8.92
C MET A 181 -3.83 -2.38 10.39
N GLU A 182 -4.75 -1.96 11.24
CA GLU A 182 -4.50 -1.77 12.67
C GLU A 182 -3.97 -3.04 13.35
N SER A 183 -4.51 -4.20 12.97
CA SER A 183 -4.09 -5.51 13.48
C SER A 183 -2.61 -5.83 13.23
N GLN A 184 -1.95 -5.11 12.33
CA GLN A 184 -0.55 -5.30 11.94
C GLN A 184 0.41 -4.38 12.72
N LEU A 185 -0.09 -3.35 13.41
CA LEU A 185 0.75 -2.43 14.19
C LEU A 185 1.49 -3.15 15.32
N LYS A 186 0.90 -4.21 15.87
CA LYS A 186 1.52 -5.04 16.91
C LYS A 186 2.79 -5.77 16.44
N LEU A 187 3.04 -5.83 15.13
CA LEU A 187 4.23 -6.46 14.55
C LEU A 187 5.42 -5.50 14.47
N PHE A 188 5.23 -4.22 14.83
CA PHE A 188 6.31 -3.24 14.74
C PHE A 188 7.49 -3.61 15.62
N LEU A 189 8.68 -3.48 15.02
CA LEU A 189 9.93 -3.51 15.72
C LEU A 189 10.40 -2.07 15.97
N PRO A 190 10.98 -1.78 17.15
CA PRO A 190 11.45 -0.45 17.48
C PRO A 190 12.65 -0.09 16.59
N PRO A 191 12.69 1.10 15.97
CA PRO A 191 13.87 1.56 15.27
C PRO A 191 15.06 1.79 16.23
N PRO A 192 16.31 1.69 15.74
CA PRO A 192 17.49 2.02 16.54
C PRO A 192 17.40 3.41 17.17
N LEU A 193 18.00 3.58 18.36
CA LEU A 193 17.96 4.87 19.08
C LEU A 193 18.51 6.02 18.24
N SER A 194 19.62 5.80 17.53
CA SER A 194 20.21 6.78 16.62
C SER A 194 19.23 7.25 15.53
N THR A 195 18.43 6.33 14.98
CA THR A 195 17.40 6.64 13.99
C THR A 195 16.26 7.45 14.61
N ARG A 196 15.82 7.09 15.81
CA ARG A 196 14.78 7.84 16.54
C ARG A 196 15.24 9.28 16.85
N THR A 197 16.48 9.46 17.30
CA THR A 197 17.05 10.79 17.56
C THR A 197 17.13 11.65 16.30
N ARG A 198 17.59 11.08 15.18
CA ARG A 198 17.64 11.81 13.89
C ARG A 198 16.25 12.22 13.42
N LEU A 199 15.26 11.34 13.58
CA LEU A 199 13.88 11.64 13.20
C LEU A 199 13.27 12.76 14.05
N TYR A 200 13.52 12.74 15.36
CA TYR A 200 13.10 13.80 16.27
C TYR A 200 13.67 15.17 15.86
N ILE A 201 14.98 15.25 15.62
CA ILE A 201 15.62 16.50 15.15
C ILE A 201 15.02 16.95 13.82
N ARG A 202 14.81 16.03 12.88
CA ARG A 202 14.20 16.35 11.58
C ARG A 202 12.79 16.93 11.72
N ASN A 203 11.96 16.36 12.59
CA ASN A 203 10.61 16.86 12.83
C ASN A 203 10.62 18.25 13.47
N LEU A 204 11.56 18.54 14.37
CA LEU A 204 11.75 19.90 14.92
C LEU A 204 12.11 20.93 13.84
N LEU A 205 12.98 20.56 12.90
CA LEU A 205 13.40 21.45 11.81
C LEU A 205 12.28 21.72 10.81
N ARG A 206 11.36 20.77 10.57
CA ARG A 206 10.23 20.94 9.65
C ARG A 206 9.09 21.81 10.17
N LYS A 207 9.02 22.04 11.49
CA LYS A 207 7.98 22.87 12.12
C LYS A 207 8.35 24.36 12.19
N ARG A 208 9.57 24.72 11.80
CA ARG A 208 10.04 26.11 11.68
C ARG A 208 9.82 26.60 10.26
#